data_AF-A0A4Q2V8A8-F1
#
_entry.id   AF-A0A4Q2V8A8-F1
#
_cell.length_a   1.000
_cell.length_b   1.000
_cell.length_c   1.000
_cell.angle_alpha   90.00
_cell.angle_beta   90.00
_cell.angle_gamma   90.00
#
_symmetry.space_group_name_H-M   'P 1'
#
loop_
_entity.id
_entity.type
_entity.pdbx_description
1 polymer ?
#
loop_
_entity_poly.entity_id
_entity_poly.type
_entity_poly.pdbx_seq_one_letter_code
_entity_poly.pdbx_strand_id
1 'polypeptide(L)'
;MNQAMRAILPVWKTTPITILHRESGIPPVDQLLEARRLRFSARLKSLDEAHPLASRTRSASQPTYHDLIKRKYQVQIENGFRTRLRRTDELLAPCTRPKLVRRRFQQEQMLPLQAASKEKTASAFLRWVQSLVPKHIHLPRQPRGCQMLIRHTI
;
A
#
# COMPACT_ATOMS: atom_id res chain seq x y z
N MET A 1 -37.71 27.34 -11.66
CA MET A 1 -38.39 28.63 -11.43
C MET A 1 -38.84 28.75 -9.96
N ASN A 2 -37.92 28.65 -8.98
CA ASN A 2 -38.21 28.75 -7.53
C ASN A 2 -37.06 29.43 -6.74
N GLN A 3 -36.16 30.19 -7.40
CA GLN A 3 -34.96 30.77 -6.76
C GLN A 3 -35.33 31.73 -5.62
N ALA A 4 -36.36 32.56 -5.81
CA ALA A 4 -36.78 33.56 -4.81
C ALA A 4 -37.29 32.91 -3.51
N MET A 5 -38.04 31.81 -3.59
CA MET A 5 -38.50 31.09 -2.40
C MET A 5 -37.35 30.43 -1.61
N ARG A 6 -36.24 30.09 -2.27
CA ARG A 6 -35.06 29.52 -1.60
C ARG A 6 -34.31 30.54 -0.73
N ALA A 7 -34.46 31.83 -1.00
CA ALA A 7 -33.78 32.89 -0.24
C ALA A 7 -34.37 33.09 1.17
N ILE A 8 -35.64 32.70 1.39
CA ILE A 8 -36.34 32.86 2.67
C ILE A 8 -36.06 31.69 3.62
N LEU A 9 -35.73 30.52 3.07
CA LEU A 9 -35.50 29.31 3.84
C LEU A 9 -34.05 29.24 4.38
N PRO A 10 -33.84 28.61 5.55
CA PRO A 10 -32.50 28.39 6.08
C PRO A 10 -31.59 27.68 5.07
N VAL A 11 -30.34 28.11 4.98
CA VAL A 11 -29.32 27.62 4.03
C VAL A 11 -29.24 26.09 3.98
N TRP A 12 -29.34 25.42 5.14
CA TRP A 12 -29.25 23.96 5.23
C TRP A 12 -30.42 23.21 4.55
N LYS A 13 -31.57 23.87 4.30
CA LYS A 13 -32.71 23.29 3.58
C LYS A 13 -32.64 23.49 2.07
N THR A 14 -32.00 24.56 1.61
CA THR A 14 -32.03 24.99 0.19
C THR A 14 -30.74 24.73 -0.56
N THR A 15 -29.66 24.51 0.18
CA THR A 15 -28.36 24.17 -0.39
C THR A 15 -28.37 22.70 -0.80
N PRO A 16 -28.10 22.38 -2.07
CA PRO A 16 -27.98 20.99 -2.48
C PRO A 16 -26.88 20.30 -1.66
N ILE A 17 -27.17 19.08 -1.22
CA ILE A 17 -26.34 18.27 -0.31
C ILE A 17 -24.87 18.19 -0.80
N THR A 18 -24.64 18.18 -2.11
CA THR A 18 -23.31 18.17 -2.72
C THR A 18 -22.47 19.40 -2.39
N ILE A 19 -23.07 20.59 -2.26
CA ILE A 19 -22.36 21.81 -1.84
C ILE A 19 -22.02 21.70 -0.35
N LEU A 20 -22.94 21.23 0.50
CA LEU A 20 -22.66 21.03 1.93
C LEU A 20 -21.49 20.06 2.16
N HIS A 21 -21.40 18.98 1.38
CA HIS A 21 -20.28 18.05 1.40
C HIS A 21 -18.95 18.70 0.99
N ARG A 22 -18.97 19.56 -0.04
CA ARG A 22 -17.78 20.32 -0.46
C ARG A 22 -17.31 21.28 0.63
N GLU A 23 -18.21 22.07 1.19
CA GLU A 23 -17.88 23.05 2.24
C GLU A 23 -17.41 22.38 3.55
N SER A 24 -17.92 21.20 3.87
CA SER A 24 -17.46 20.41 5.02
C SER A 24 -16.16 19.63 4.76
N GLY A 25 -15.66 19.63 3.52
CA GLY A 25 -14.49 18.82 3.13
C GLY A 25 -14.74 17.31 3.13
N ILE A 26 -16.00 16.88 3.26
CA ILE A 26 -16.40 15.46 3.29
C ILE A 26 -16.82 15.07 1.87
N PRO A 27 -16.10 14.15 1.19
CA PRO A 27 -16.51 13.72 -0.14
C PRO A 27 -17.86 12.99 -0.10
N PRO A 28 -18.62 12.97 -1.21
CA PRO A 28 -19.90 12.27 -1.29
C PRO A 28 -19.73 10.78 -0.97
N VAL A 29 -20.79 10.16 -0.46
CA VAL A 29 -20.78 8.76 0.01
C VAL A 29 -20.25 7.79 -1.04
N ASP A 30 -20.64 7.96 -2.30
CA ASP A 30 -20.21 7.08 -3.40
C ASP A 30 -18.68 7.07 -3.56
N GLN A 31 -18.04 8.24 -3.48
CA GLN A 31 -16.59 8.35 -3.58
C GLN A 31 -15.89 7.69 -2.38
N LEU A 32 -16.46 7.79 -1.18
CA LEU A 32 -15.96 7.11 0.01
C LEU A 32 -16.05 5.59 -0.12
N LEU A 33 -17.18 5.10 -0.64
CA LEU A 33 -17.42 3.67 -0.86
C LEU A 33 -16.46 3.11 -1.92
N GLU A 34 -16.29 3.81 -3.04
CA GLU A 34 -15.34 3.41 -4.08
C GLU A 34 -13.89 3.43 -3.58
N ALA A 35 -13.47 4.47 -2.85
CA ALA A 35 -12.14 4.51 -2.25
C ALA A 35 -11.92 3.35 -1.27
N ARG A 36 -12.94 3.00 -0.47
CA ARG A 36 -12.88 1.84 0.44
C ARG A 36 -12.82 0.52 -0.34
N ARG A 37 -13.62 0.37 -1.40
CA ARG A 37 -13.62 -0.80 -2.28
C ARG A 37 -12.25 -1.00 -2.93
N LEU A 38 -11.65 0.05 -3.47
CA LEU A 38 -10.33 0.02 -4.10
C LEU A 38 -9.21 -0.35 -3.11
N ARG A 39 -9.22 0.22 -1.90
CA ARG A 39 -8.24 -0.14 -0.86
C ARG A 39 -8.40 -1.58 -0.41
N PHE A 40 -9.63 -2.06 -0.26
CA PHE A 40 -9.92 -3.43 0.10
C PHE A 40 -9.48 -4.40 -1.01
N SER A 41 -9.76 -4.06 -2.27
CA SER A 41 -9.37 -4.89 -3.41
C SER A 41 -7.86 -4.99 -3.55
N ALA A 42 -7.16 -3.85 -3.48
CA ALA A 42 -5.71 -3.81 -3.48
C ALA A 42 -5.15 -4.69 -2.36
N ARG A 43 -5.66 -4.54 -1.13
CA ARG A 43 -5.21 -5.34 0.02
C ARG A 43 -5.43 -6.84 -0.16
N LEU A 44 -6.55 -7.26 -0.74
CA LEU A 44 -6.86 -8.69 -0.89
C LEU A 44 -6.10 -9.32 -2.07
N LYS A 45 -6.02 -8.61 -3.20
CA LYS A 45 -5.38 -9.09 -4.42
C LYS A 45 -3.85 -8.97 -4.38
N SER A 46 -3.29 -8.05 -3.58
CA SER A 46 -1.85 -7.93 -3.36
C SER A 46 -1.26 -8.98 -2.41
N LEU A 47 -2.10 -9.81 -1.77
CA LEU A 47 -1.59 -10.89 -0.92
C LEU A 47 -0.86 -11.91 -1.76
N ASP A 48 0.12 -12.59 -1.19
CA ASP A 48 0.78 -13.70 -1.88
C ASP A 48 -0.17 -14.88 -2.09
N GLU A 49 0.15 -15.75 -3.06
CA GLU A 49 -0.63 -16.96 -3.31
C GLU A 49 -0.58 -17.92 -2.13
N ALA A 50 0.53 -17.98 -1.38
CA ALA A 50 0.64 -18.81 -0.19
C ALA A 50 -0.10 -18.23 1.04
N HIS A 51 -0.73 -17.07 0.93
CA HIS A 51 -1.41 -16.43 2.06
C HIS A 51 -2.72 -17.17 2.44
N PRO A 52 -3.06 -17.36 3.73
CA PRO A 52 -4.28 -18.09 4.11
C PRO A 52 -5.60 -17.43 3.67
N LEU A 53 -5.61 -16.13 3.40
CA LEU A 53 -6.78 -15.46 2.81
C LEU A 53 -6.89 -15.70 1.30
N ALA A 54 -5.77 -15.91 0.60
CA ALA A 54 -5.76 -16.27 -0.82
C ALA A 54 -6.44 -17.61 -1.07
N SER A 55 -6.10 -18.61 -0.27
CA SER A 55 -6.68 -19.94 -0.40
C SER A 55 -8.20 -19.92 -0.17
N ARG A 56 -8.69 -19.05 0.71
CA ARG A 56 -10.13 -18.88 1.00
C ARG A 56 -10.92 -18.16 -0.09
N THR A 57 -10.26 -17.36 -0.93
CA THR A 57 -10.89 -16.70 -2.08
C THR A 57 -10.95 -17.60 -3.31
N ARG A 58 -10.19 -18.71 -3.32
CA ARG A 58 -10.17 -19.65 -4.44
C ARG A 58 -11.59 -20.18 -4.70
N SER A 59 -11.96 -20.22 -5.97
CA SER A 59 -13.20 -20.89 -6.38
C SER A 59 -13.16 -22.34 -5.93
N ALA A 60 -14.29 -22.85 -5.42
CA ALA A 60 -14.44 -24.28 -5.18
C ALA A 60 -14.10 -25.02 -6.48
N SER A 61 -13.27 -26.07 -6.37
CA SER A 61 -12.96 -26.87 -7.52
C SER A 61 -14.24 -27.53 -8.03
N GLN A 62 -14.33 -27.75 -9.34
CA GLN A 62 -15.37 -28.64 -9.86
C GLN A 62 -15.22 -30.00 -9.17
N PRO A 63 -16.33 -30.69 -8.87
CA PRO A 63 -16.27 -32.01 -8.29
C PRO A 63 -15.45 -32.93 -9.19
N THR A 64 -14.35 -33.46 -8.66
CA THR A 64 -13.63 -34.54 -9.35
C THR A 64 -14.40 -35.82 -9.09
N TYR A 65 -14.93 -36.41 -10.16
CA TYR A 65 -15.67 -37.67 -10.08
C TYR A 65 -14.73 -38.84 -10.32
N HIS A 66 -14.80 -39.87 -9.47
CA HIS A 66 -14.05 -41.11 -9.65
C HIS A 66 -15.01 -42.27 -9.99
N ASP A 67 -14.85 -42.90 -11.14
CA ASP A 67 -15.82 -43.90 -11.63
C ASP A 67 -15.99 -45.11 -10.69
N LEU A 68 -14.97 -45.42 -9.89
CA LEU A 68 -14.97 -46.53 -8.93
C LEU A 68 -15.72 -46.24 -7.63
N ILE A 69 -16.03 -44.98 -7.34
CA ILE A 69 -16.68 -44.57 -6.09
C ILE A 69 -18.16 -44.31 -6.38
N LYS A 70 -19.08 -44.73 -5.50
CA LYS A 70 -20.51 -44.39 -5.73
C LYS A 70 -20.74 -42.89 -5.54
N ARG A 71 -21.55 -42.26 -6.41
CA ARG A 71 -21.92 -40.82 -6.35
C ARG A 71 -22.26 -40.30 -4.96
N LYS A 72 -23.01 -41.06 -4.16
CA LYS A 72 -23.40 -40.68 -2.79
C LYS A 72 -22.23 -40.48 -1.81
N TYR A 73 -21.07 -41.08 -2.09
CA TYR A 73 -19.84 -40.93 -1.30
C TYR A 73 -18.87 -39.91 -1.90
N GLN A 74 -19.18 -39.37 -3.08
CA GLN A 74 -18.37 -38.36 -3.77
C GLN A 74 -18.90 -36.94 -3.58
N VAL A 75 -19.84 -36.74 -2.64
CA VAL A 75 -20.29 -35.41 -2.26
C VAL A 75 -19.08 -34.65 -1.76
N GLN A 76 -18.55 -33.78 -2.61
CA GLN A 76 -17.38 -32.97 -2.31
C GLN A 76 -17.69 -32.13 -1.07
N ILE A 77 -16.86 -32.28 -0.03
CA ILE A 77 -16.89 -31.45 1.18
C ILE A 77 -16.45 -30.00 0.85
N GLU A 78 -16.06 -29.72 -0.39
CA GLU A 78 -15.82 -28.36 -0.84
C GLU A 78 -17.12 -27.54 -0.97
N ASN A 79 -17.44 -26.90 0.15
CA ASN A 79 -17.95 -25.52 0.20
C ASN A 79 -19.45 -25.31 -0.09
N GLY A 80 -20.31 -25.78 0.83
CA GLY A 80 -21.73 -25.40 0.85
C GLY A 80 -21.97 -23.92 1.17
N PHE A 81 -21.06 -23.25 1.89
CA PHE A 81 -21.24 -21.85 2.27
C PHE A 81 -20.29 -20.91 1.52
N ARG A 82 -20.87 -20.13 0.59
CA ARG A 82 -20.19 -18.96 0.02
C ARG A 82 -19.92 -17.97 1.16
N THR A 83 -18.66 -17.85 1.56
CA THR A 83 -18.25 -16.89 2.59
C THR A 83 -18.42 -15.45 2.09
N ARG A 84 -18.59 -14.49 3.00
CA ARG A 84 -18.61 -13.06 2.64
C ARG A 84 -17.35 -12.65 1.89
N LEU A 85 -16.19 -13.21 2.26
CA LEU A 85 -14.91 -12.95 1.60
C LEU A 85 -14.93 -13.40 0.12
N ARG A 86 -15.46 -14.59 -0.18
CA ARG A 86 -15.58 -15.08 -1.55
C ARG A 86 -16.54 -14.24 -2.39
N ARG A 87 -17.71 -13.88 -1.84
CA ARG A 87 -18.66 -12.98 -2.52
C ARG A 87 -18.03 -11.62 -2.83
N THR A 88 -17.27 -11.06 -1.90
CA THR A 88 -16.57 -9.80 -2.15
C THR A 88 -15.51 -9.96 -3.23
N ASP A 89 -14.73 -11.03 -3.20
CA ASP A 89 -13.67 -11.27 -4.18
C ASP A 89 -14.18 -11.39 -5.62
N GLU A 90 -15.35 -12.02 -5.80
CA GLU A 90 -16.05 -12.15 -7.09
C GLU A 90 -16.51 -10.80 -7.67
N LEU A 91 -16.75 -9.79 -6.83
CA LEU A 91 -17.17 -8.43 -7.25
C LEU A 91 -15.99 -7.49 -7.53
N LEU A 92 -14.76 -7.93 -7.27
CA LEU A 92 -13.56 -7.13 -7.48
C LEU A 92 -12.98 -7.41 -8.87
N ALA A 93 -12.40 -6.38 -9.48
CA ALA A 93 -11.67 -6.54 -10.73
C ALA A 93 -10.51 -7.56 -10.56
N PRO A 94 -10.24 -8.41 -11.56
CA PRO A 94 -9.03 -9.23 -11.57
C PRO A 94 -7.79 -8.35 -11.52
N CYS A 95 -6.77 -8.77 -10.77
CA CYS A 95 -5.48 -8.08 -10.68
C CYS A 95 -4.36 -9.11 -10.66
N THR A 96 -3.22 -8.80 -11.27
CA THR A 96 -2.03 -9.64 -11.19
C THR A 96 -1.50 -9.61 -9.77
N ARG A 97 -1.44 -10.78 -9.14
CA ARG A 97 -0.97 -10.95 -7.78
C ARG A 97 0.56 -10.85 -7.71
N PRO A 98 1.14 -10.09 -6.75
CA PRO A 98 2.59 -10.05 -6.61
C PRO A 98 3.10 -11.43 -6.20
N LYS A 99 4.11 -11.91 -6.92
CA LYS A 99 4.84 -13.11 -6.53
C LYS A 99 5.84 -12.69 -5.47
N LEU A 100 5.69 -13.18 -4.23
CA LEU A 100 6.75 -12.98 -3.25
C LEU A 100 8.00 -13.69 -3.73
N VAL A 101 9.02 -12.91 -4.06
CA VAL A 101 10.38 -13.45 -4.23
C VAL A 101 10.78 -13.91 -2.85
N ARG A 102 10.94 -15.23 -2.66
CA ARG A 102 11.49 -15.81 -1.43
C ARG A 102 12.73 -15.00 -1.10
N ARG A 103 12.73 -14.33 0.06
CA ARG A 103 13.91 -13.63 0.55
C ARG A 103 14.99 -14.69 0.68
N ARG A 104 15.86 -14.76 -0.33
CA ARG A 104 17.09 -15.51 -0.24
C ARG A 104 17.88 -14.69 0.76
N PHE A 105 17.83 -15.07 2.04
CA PHE A 105 19.01 -14.91 2.86
C PHE A 105 20.05 -15.62 2.05
N GLN A 106 20.83 -14.85 1.27
CA GLN A 106 21.93 -15.45 0.58
C GLN A 106 22.68 -16.15 1.70
N GLN A 107 22.82 -17.45 1.53
CA GLN A 107 23.96 -18.18 2.03
C GLN A 107 25.19 -17.66 1.27
N GLU A 108 25.34 -16.34 1.11
CA GLU A 108 26.60 -15.68 1.33
C GLU A 108 27.04 -16.31 2.63
N GLN A 109 28.05 -17.16 2.49
CA GLN A 109 28.91 -17.55 3.57
C GLN A 109 29.05 -16.29 4.43
N MET A 110 28.28 -16.20 5.52
CA MET A 110 28.41 -15.14 6.49
C MET A 110 29.78 -15.44 7.07
N LEU A 111 30.83 -14.95 6.41
CA LEU A 111 32.09 -14.70 7.06
C LEU A 111 31.67 -13.96 8.32
N PRO A 112 31.97 -14.51 9.50
CA PRO A 112 31.58 -13.88 10.74
C PRO A 112 31.93 -12.40 10.62
N LEU A 113 30.97 -11.51 10.85
CA LEU A 113 31.21 -10.06 10.80
C LEU A 113 32.39 -9.65 11.70
N GLN A 114 32.77 -10.55 12.62
CA GLN A 114 33.98 -10.54 13.41
C GLN A 114 35.05 -11.50 12.85
N ALA A 115 35.58 -11.20 11.65
CA ALA A 115 36.78 -11.88 11.15
C ALA A 115 38.06 -11.40 11.88
N ALA A 116 37.96 -10.32 12.66
CA ALA A 116 39.04 -9.74 13.43
C ALA A 116 38.65 -9.64 14.91
N SER A 117 39.62 -9.79 15.81
CA SER A 117 39.40 -9.54 17.23
C SER A 117 39.00 -8.09 17.49
N LYS A 118 38.36 -7.85 18.63
CA LYS A 118 37.89 -6.51 19.04
C LYS A 118 39.05 -5.50 19.06
N GLU A 119 40.21 -5.94 19.52
CA GLU A 119 41.44 -5.13 19.65
C GLU A 119 42.00 -4.75 18.27
N LYS A 120 42.02 -5.71 17.33
CA LYS A 120 42.46 -5.47 15.94
C LYS A 120 41.53 -4.51 15.21
N THR A 121 40.24 -4.59 15.48
CA THR A 121 39.23 -3.70 14.89
C THR A 121 39.33 -2.29 15.50
N ALA A 122 39.50 -2.19 16.82
CA ALA A 122 39.67 -0.92 17.51
C ALA A 122 40.94 -0.17 17.08
N SER A 123 42.06 -0.88 16.93
CA SER A 123 43.32 -0.28 16.46
C SER A 123 43.24 0.17 14.99
N ALA A 124 42.58 -0.61 14.12
CA ALA A 124 42.32 -0.20 12.73
C ALA A 124 41.43 1.05 12.66
N PHE A 125 40.40 1.12 13.52
CA PHE A 125 39.53 2.29 13.63
C PHE A 125 40.30 3.53 14.12
N LEU A 126 41.12 3.40 15.17
CA LEU A 126 41.93 4.52 15.68
C LEU A 126 42.94 5.01 14.63
N ARG A 127 43.56 4.11 13.87
CA ARG A 127 44.44 4.47 12.76
C ARG A 127 43.70 5.22 11.65
N TRP A 128 42.47 4.83 11.35
CA TRP A 128 41.60 5.55 10.42
C TRP A 128 41.20 6.93 10.95
N VAL A 129 40.85 7.05 12.24
CA VAL A 129 40.55 8.34 12.87
C VAL A 129 41.77 9.26 12.82
N GLN A 130 42.97 8.73 13.04
CA GLN A 130 44.22 9.50 12.97
C GLN A 130 44.60 9.90 11.54
N SER A 131 44.21 9.12 10.51
CA SER A 131 44.45 9.49 9.12
C SER A 131 43.49 10.56 8.59
N LEU A 132 42.37 10.79 9.29
CA LEU A 132 41.54 11.97 9.06
C LEU A 132 42.29 13.19 9.61
N VAL A 133 42.96 13.91 8.72
CA VAL A 133 43.55 15.23 9.02
C VAL A 133 42.47 16.09 9.69
N PRO A 134 42.76 16.82 10.80
CA PRO A 134 41.80 17.72 11.43
C PRO A 134 41.41 18.82 10.46
N LYS A 135 40.38 18.57 9.65
CA LYS A 135 39.73 19.61 8.86
C LYS A 135 38.98 20.47 9.86
N HIS A 136 39.61 21.55 10.31
CA HIS A 136 38.89 22.68 10.89
C HIS A 136 37.73 22.99 9.94
N ILE A 137 36.51 22.78 10.44
CA ILE A 137 35.28 22.97 9.68
C ILE A 137 35.18 24.46 9.36
N HIS A 138 35.68 24.89 8.21
CA HIS A 138 35.33 26.18 7.66
C HIS A 138 33.96 26.01 6.99
N LEU A 139 32.90 26.30 7.75
CA LEU A 139 31.55 26.44 7.20
C LEU A 139 31.59 27.61 6.19
N PRO A 140 31.27 27.40 4.90
CA PRO A 140 31.08 28.52 4.00
C PRO A 140 29.82 29.27 4.45
N ARG A 141 30.02 30.47 4.97
CA ARG A 141 28.99 31.44 5.31
C ARG A 141 28.22 31.76 4.02
N GLN A 142 26.95 31.37 3.94
CA GLN A 142 26.09 31.72 2.80
C GLN A 142 26.09 33.24 2.55
N PRO A 143 26.26 33.72 1.31
CA PRO A 143 25.90 35.08 0.97
C PRO A 143 24.37 35.17 0.79
N ARG A 144 23.76 36.03 1.61
CA ARG A 144 22.38 36.51 1.39
C ARG A 144 22.38 37.42 0.17
N GLY A 145 21.38 37.29 -0.70
CA GLY A 145 21.04 38.35 -1.64
C GLY A 145 20.58 37.89 -3.02
N CYS A 146 19.37 37.32 -3.11
CA CYS A 146 18.62 37.42 -4.36
C CYS A 146 17.99 38.82 -4.41
N GLN A 147 18.69 39.77 -5.02
CA GLN A 147 18.09 41.01 -5.51
C GLN A 147 18.32 41.11 -7.02
N MET A 148 17.18 41.23 -7.71
CA MET A 148 16.90 41.80 -9.04
C MET A 148 17.97 41.74 -10.14
N LEU A 149 17.53 41.30 -11.33
CA LEU A 149 17.53 42.16 -12.52
C LEU A 149 16.70 41.51 -13.65
N ILE A 150 15.45 41.96 -13.78
CA ILE A 150 14.70 41.86 -15.04
C ILE A 150 15.26 42.98 -15.92
N ARG A 151 16.01 42.61 -16.96
CA ARG A 151 16.35 43.54 -18.05
C ARG A 151 15.27 43.43 -19.12
N HIS A 152 14.51 44.52 -19.30
CA HIS A 152 13.79 44.79 -20.54
C HIS A 152 14.81 45.19 -21.61
N THR A 153 14.62 44.64 -22.81
CA THR A 153 15.18 45.19 -24.04
C THR A 153 14.08 45.24 -25.08
N ILE A 154 14.09 46.38 -25.77
CA ILE A 154 13.20 46.91 -26.80
C ILE A 154 12.97 45.93 -27.94
#